data_AF-A0A328PEH1-F1
#
_entry.id   AF-A0A328PEH1-F1
#
_cell.length_a   1.000
_cell.length_b   1.000
_cell.length_c   1.000
_cell.angle_alpha   90.00
_cell.angle_beta   90.00
_cell.angle_gamma   90.00
#
_symmetry.space_group_name_H-M   'P 1'
#
loop_
_entity.id
_entity.type
_entity.pdbx_description
1 polymer ?
#
loop_
_entity_poly.entity_id
_entity_poly.type
_entity_poly.pdbx_seq_one_letter_code
_entity_poly.pdbx_strand_id
1 'polypeptide(L)'
;MGHRRSEDESGGQEVEHAVLAYLHRHPDAADTLDGIVSWWLPQQRYETERERIESVLSVLVERGELRCDRLPDGAVLYALNRAARPPLH
;
A
#
# COMPACT_ATOMS: atom_id res chain seq x y z
N MET A 1 6.09 16.15 28.66
CA MET A 1 6.97 16.27 27.49
C MET A 1 6.48 15.26 26.45
N GLY A 2 5.90 15.74 25.36
CA GLY A 2 5.75 15.01 24.09
C GLY A 2 4.72 13.89 23.94
N HIS A 3 3.42 14.12 24.12
CA HIS A 3 2.39 13.26 23.51
C HIS A 3 1.38 14.12 22.74
N ARG A 4 1.73 14.47 21.50
CA ARG A 4 0.81 15.02 20.49
C ARG A 4 1.24 14.60 19.08
N ARG A 5 1.69 13.36 18.89
CA ARG A 5 2.19 12.89 17.57
C ARG A 5 1.70 11.49 17.21
N SER A 6 0.53 11.08 17.70
CA SER A 6 0.08 9.68 17.57
C SER A 6 -1.15 9.50 16.68
N GLU A 7 -1.93 10.54 16.39
CA GLU A 7 -3.16 10.37 15.60
C GLU A 7 -2.89 10.30 14.09
N ASP A 8 -1.95 11.10 13.57
CA ASP A 8 -1.62 11.11 12.13
C ASP A 8 -0.75 9.92 11.68
N GLU A 9 0.17 9.44 12.53
CA GLU A 9 1.01 8.27 12.23
C GLU A 9 0.21 6.96 12.31
N SER A 10 -0.82 6.91 13.17
CA SER A 10 -1.65 5.70 13.33
C SER A 10 -2.49 5.43 12.09
N GLY A 11 -3.03 6.47 11.46
CA GLY A 11 -3.80 6.31 10.22
C GLY A 11 -2.96 5.84 9.03
N GLY A 12 -1.67 6.20 8.97
CA GLY A 12 -0.77 5.71 7.93
C GLY A 12 -0.41 4.23 8.10
N GLN A 13 -0.12 3.82 9.34
CA GLN A 13 0.22 2.45 9.67
C GLN A 13 -0.97 1.48 9.53
N GLU A 14 -2.19 1.95 9.81
CA GLU A 14 -3.41 1.15 9.63
C GLU A 14 -3.67 0.88 8.14
N VAL A 15 -3.47 1.89 7.29
CA VAL A 15 -3.52 1.77 5.83
C VAL A 15 -2.42 0.84 5.31
N GLU A 16 -1.18 0.96 5.80
CA GLU A 16 -0.08 0.05 5.45
C GLU A 16 -0.41 -1.40 5.76
N HIS A 17 -0.86 -1.67 6.99
CA HIS A 17 -1.20 -3.03 7.40
C HIS A 17 -2.33 -3.61 6.56
N ALA A 18 -3.33 -2.80 6.24
CA ALA A 18 -4.48 -3.28 5.53
C ALA A 18 -4.18 -3.49 4.03
N VAL A 19 -3.40 -2.61 3.40
CA VAL A 19 -2.89 -2.81 2.02
C VAL A 19 -2.03 -4.06 1.95
N LEU A 20 -1.09 -4.24 2.90
CA LEU A 20 -0.29 -5.46 2.97
C LEU A 20 -1.14 -6.70 3.21
N ALA A 21 -2.14 -6.64 4.10
CA ALA A 21 -3.05 -7.76 4.36
C ALA A 21 -3.90 -8.11 3.14
N TYR A 22 -4.38 -7.11 2.39
CA TYR A 22 -5.10 -7.31 1.15
C TYR A 22 -4.21 -8.01 0.11
N LEU A 23 -3.01 -7.49 -0.12
CA LEU A 23 -2.06 -8.10 -1.06
C LEU A 23 -1.62 -9.49 -0.59
N HIS A 24 -1.42 -9.73 0.71
CA HIS A 24 -1.08 -11.06 1.24
C HIS A 24 -2.20 -12.08 1.05
N ARG A 25 -3.47 -11.65 1.09
CA ARG A 25 -4.62 -12.51 0.77
C ARG A 25 -4.70 -12.81 -0.72
N HIS A 26 -4.14 -11.94 -1.56
CA HIS A 26 -4.13 -12.06 -3.01
C HIS A 26 -2.69 -11.94 -3.57
N PRO A 27 -1.82 -12.94 -3.31
CA PRO A 27 -0.41 -12.86 -3.72
C PRO A 27 -0.21 -12.85 -5.25
N ASP A 28 -1.22 -13.28 -6.01
CA ASP A 28 -1.27 -13.20 -7.47
C ASP A 28 -1.99 -11.94 -7.99
N ALA A 29 -2.58 -11.12 -7.11
CA ALA A 29 -3.15 -9.85 -7.52
C ALA A 29 -2.05 -8.81 -7.72
N ALA A 30 -1.99 -8.29 -8.94
CA ALA A 30 -1.39 -7.01 -9.23
C ALA A 30 -2.55 -6.04 -9.39
N ASP A 31 -2.67 -5.10 -8.45
CA ASP A 31 -3.70 -4.07 -8.48
C ASP A 31 -3.07 -2.70 -8.75
N THR A 32 -3.83 -1.82 -9.38
CA THR A 32 -3.43 -0.42 -9.54
C THR A 32 -3.74 0.36 -8.26
N LEU A 33 -3.12 1.52 -8.08
CA LEU A 33 -3.51 2.44 -7.00
C LEU A 33 -5.03 2.67 -7.01
N ASP A 34 -5.60 2.87 -8.19
CA ASP A 34 -7.04 3.06 -8.37
C ASP A 34 -7.86 1.83 -7.92
N GLY A 35 -7.41 0.61 -8.24
CA GLY A 35 -8.04 -0.63 -7.77
C GLY A 35 -8.00 -0.80 -6.26
N ILE A 36 -6.85 -0.52 -5.64
CA ILE A 36 -6.68 -0.57 -4.18
C ILE A 36 -7.56 0.47 -3.50
N VAL A 37 -7.56 1.71 -3.98
CA VAL A 37 -8.40 2.80 -3.47
C VAL A 37 -9.89 2.49 -3.68
N SER A 38 -10.25 1.88 -4.81
CA SER A 38 -11.61 1.49 -5.14
C SER A 38 -12.15 0.38 -4.24
N TRP A 39 -11.28 -0.53 -3.77
CA TRP A 39 -11.67 -1.54 -2.78
C TRP A 39 -11.95 -0.93 -1.38
N TRP A 40 -11.32 0.22 -1.08
CA TRP A 40 -11.50 0.98 0.15
C TRP A 40 -12.76 1.88 0.18
N LEU A 41 -13.52 1.92 -0.92
CA LEU A 41 -14.61 2.88 -1.15
C LEU A 41 -15.83 2.89 -0.21
N PRO A 42 -16.07 2.01 0.79
CA PRO A 42 -17.25 2.21 1.62
C PRO A 42 -17.25 3.48 2.49
N GLN A 43 -16.13 4.21 2.67
CA GLN A 43 -16.03 5.27 3.69
C GLN A 43 -15.44 6.62 3.21
N GLN A 44 -16.25 7.45 2.53
CA GLN A 44 -16.31 8.93 2.53
C GLN A 44 -15.04 9.85 2.55
N ARG A 45 -13.78 9.36 2.50
CA ARG A 45 -12.55 10.19 2.61
C ARG A 45 -11.53 9.96 1.49
N TYR A 46 -12.04 9.84 0.28
CA TYR A 46 -11.32 9.46 -0.95
C TYR A 46 -10.00 10.23 -1.21
N GLU A 47 -9.97 11.56 -1.12
CA GLU A 47 -8.77 12.34 -1.45
C GLU A 47 -7.65 12.16 -0.42
N THR A 48 -7.99 12.26 0.86
CA THR A 48 -7.02 12.10 1.95
C THR A 48 -6.51 10.67 2.07
N GLU A 49 -7.36 9.67 1.82
CA GLU A 49 -6.95 8.27 1.84
C GLU A 49 -6.12 7.90 0.60
N ARG A 50 -6.44 8.43 -0.58
CA ARG A 50 -5.66 8.16 -1.79
C ARG A 50 -4.21 8.62 -1.66
N GLU A 51 -3.98 9.88 -1.26
CA GLU A 51 -2.61 10.40 -1.09
C GLU A 51 -1.85 9.60 -0.02
N ARG A 52 -2.55 9.18 1.03
CA ARG A 52 -1.99 8.36 2.11
C ARG A 52 -1.63 6.95 1.63
N ILE A 53 -2.50 6.30 0.86
CA ILE A 53 -2.26 4.99 0.24
C ILE A 53 -1.09 5.08 -0.74
N GLU A 54 -1.03 6.12 -1.57
CA GLU A 54 0.07 6.34 -2.53
C GLU A 54 1.42 6.50 -1.81
N SER A 55 1.44 7.27 -0.72
CA SER A 55 2.64 7.45 0.10
C SER A 55 3.10 6.13 0.74
N VAL A 56 2.15 5.37 1.30
CA VAL A 56 2.42 4.05 1.89
C VAL A 56 2.93 3.05 0.84
N LEU A 57 2.30 2.98 -0.33
CA LEU A 57 2.75 2.12 -1.43
C LEU A 57 4.16 2.48 -1.88
N SER A 58 4.48 3.77 -1.99
CA SER A 58 5.83 4.23 -2.33
C SER A 58 6.86 3.79 -1.29
N VAL A 59 6.55 3.94 -0.01
CA VAL A 59 7.42 3.46 1.09
C VAL A 59 7.62 1.96 1.03
N LEU A 60 6.58 1.18 0.76
CA LEU A 60 6.67 -0.28 0.65
C LEU A 60 7.48 -0.73 -0.57
N VAL A 61 7.38 0.00 -1.68
CA VAL A 61 8.22 -0.23 -2.87
C VAL A 61 9.69 0.11 -2.58
N GLU A 62 9.97 1.24 -1.90
CA GLU A 62 11.33 1.61 -1.50
C GLU A 62 11.94 0.59 -0.53
N ARG A 63 11.14 0.02 0.37
CA ARG A 63 11.54 -1.07 1.27
C ARG A 63 11.75 -2.40 0.54
N GLY A 64 11.31 -2.51 -0.71
CA GLY A 64 11.37 -3.72 -1.51
C GLY A 64 10.28 -4.74 -1.18
N GLU A 65 9.29 -4.41 -0.35
CA GLU A 65 8.15 -5.28 -0.02
C GLU A 65 7.16 -5.38 -1.18
N LEU A 66 7.03 -4.31 -1.96
CA LEU A 66 6.20 -4.24 -3.16
C LEU A 66 7.04 -4.02 -4.42
N ARG A 67 6.54 -4.51 -5.54
CA ARG A 67 7.06 -4.23 -6.87
C ARG A 67 6.11 -3.27 -7.57
N CYS A 68 6.66 -2.20 -8.14
CA CYS A 68 5.96 -1.29 -9.03
C CYS A 68 6.31 -1.64 -10.49
N ASP A 69 5.32 -2.06 -11.26
CA ASP A 69 5.47 -2.30 -12.70
C ASP A 69 4.65 -1.29 -13.48
N ARG A 70 5.32 -0.52 -14.34
CA ARG A 70 4.62 0.39 -15.24
C ARG A 70 4.25 -0.36 -16.52
N LEU A 71 2.96 -0.43 -16.83
CA LEU A 71 2.48 -1.06 -18.05
C LEU A 71 2.68 -0.17 -19.28
N PRO A 72 2.68 -0.77 -20.49
CA PRO A 72 2.72 -0.02 -21.74
C PRO A 72 1.56 0.98 -21.87
N ASP A 73 0.40 0.66 -21.30
CA ASP A 73 -0.78 1.55 -21.24
C ASP A 73 -0.62 2.75 -20.28
N GLY A 74 0.50 2.86 -19.57
CA GLY A 74 0.77 3.95 -18.62
C GLY A 74 0.22 3.71 -17.22
N ALA A 75 -0.52 2.62 -17.00
CA ALA A 75 -0.94 2.20 -15.67
C ALA A 75 0.26 1.77 -14.81
N VAL A 76 0.17 1.94 -13.50
CA VAL A 76 1.14 1.43 -12.52
C VAL A 76 0.49 0.30 -11.74
N LEU A 77 1.06 -0.89 -11.84
CA LEU A 77 0.67 -2.05 -11.03
C LEU A 77 1.57 -2.14 -9.81
N TYR A 78 0.92 -2.36 -8.67
CA TYR A 78 1.56 -2.69 -7.42
C TYR A 78 1.28 -4.16 -7.13
N ALA A 79 2.35 -4.95 -6.99
CA ALA A 79 2.26 -6.36 -6.66
C ALA A 79 3.18 -6.67 -5.48
N LEU A 80 2.87 -7.71 -4.71
CA LEU A 80 3.78 -8.18 -3.67
C LEU A 80 5.12 -8.59 -4.28
N ASN A 81 6.20 -8.07 -3.72
CA ASN A 81 7.51 -8.54 -4.09
C ASN A 81 7.75 -9.90 -3.45
N ARG A 82 7.40 -10.95 -4.19
CA ARG A 82 7.61 -12.33 -3.75
C ARG A 82 9.09 -12.69 -3.55
N ALA A 83 10.02 -11.88 -4.08
CA ALA A 83 11.45 -12.03 -3.84
C ALA A 83 11.90 -11.45 -2.48
N ALA A 84 11.08 -10.60 -1.84
CA ALA A 84 11.32 -10.08 -0.49
C ALA A 84 10.98 -11.08 0.61
N ARG A 85 10.75 -12.37 0.28
CA ARG A 85 10.80 -13.43 1.29
C ARG A 85 12.17 -13.29 1.98
N PRO A 86 12.24 -12.90 3.26
CA PRO A 86 13.51 -12.88 3.95
C PRO A 86 14.11 -14.28 3.83
N PRO A 87 15.40 -14.42 3.50
CA PRO A 87 16.03 -15.73 3.55
C PRO A 87 15.77 -16.30 4.94
N LEU A 88 15.04 -17.42 4.99
CA LEU A 88 14.90 -18.21 6.19
C LEU A 88 16.32 -18.63 6.59
N HIS A 89 16.85 -18.00 7.63
CA HIS A 89 18.09 -18.42 8.28
C HIS A 89 17.81 -19.58 9.24
#